data_AF-A0A316WDQ8-F1
#
_entry.id   AF-A0A316WDQ8-F1
#
_cell.length_a   1.000
_cell.length_b   1.000
_cell.length_c   1.000
_cell.angle_alpha   90.00
_cell.angle_beta   90.00
_cell.angle_gamma   90.00
#
_symmetry.space_group_name_H-M   'P 1'
#
loop_
_entity.id
_entity.type
_entity.pdbx_description
1 polymer ?
#
loop_
_entity_poly.entity_id
_entity_poly.type
_entity_poly.pdbx_seq_one_letter_code
_entity_poly.pdbx_strand_id
1 'polypeptide(L)'
;GQTLKEGDAPRFDTLAQDIASLDEFKTRLSETVQFLLDATLGLINIEQNNAFRVLTVVSVVGVPPTLVASLYGMNFKHMPELDWAYGYPYGLALIAISAIVPLLYFKAKGWL
;
A
#
# COMPACT_ATOMS: atom_id res chain seq x y z
N GLY A 1 15.62 63.04 37.10
CA GLY A 1 14.89 62.60 35.89
C GLY A 1 14.08 61.37 36.22
N GLN A 2 12.78 61.40 36.01
CA GLN A 2 11.85 60.27 36.23
C GLN A 2 10.86 60.07 35.06
N THR A 3 10.67 61.09 34.21
CA THR A 3 9.77 61.13 33.04
C THR A 3 10.09 60.15 31.91
N LEU A 4 11.11 59.30 32.04
CA LEU A 4 11.51 58.30 31.05
C LEU A 4 11.09 56.86 31.42
N LYS A 5 10.30 56.64 32.49
CA LYS A 5 9.90 55.29 32.92
C LYS A 5 8.44 54.90 32.65
N GLU A 6 7.54 55.87 32.49
CA GLU A 6 6.11 55.57 32.26
C GLU A 6 5.80 55.21 30.79
N GLY A 7 6.60 55.68 29.83
CA GLY A 7 6.37 55.44 28.40
C GLY A 7 6.80 54.06 27.87
N ASP A 8 7.83 53.44 28.46
CA ASP A 8 8.38 52.17 27.94
C ASP A 8 7.65 50.92 28.47
N ALA A 9 7.03 50.99 29.65
CA ALA A 9 6.28 49.88 30.25
C ALA A 9 5.22 49.24 29.32
N PRO A 10 4.27 49.98 28.71
CA PRO A 10 3.28 49.39 27.78
C PRO A 10 3.93 48.83 26.51
N ARG A 11 5.13 49.29 26.15
CA ARG A 11 5.88 48.85 24.97
C ARG A 11 6.53 47.49 25.19
N PHE A 12 7.02 47.22 26.41
CA PHE A 12 7.46 45.88 26.81
C PHE A 12 6.28 44.89 26.88
N ASP A 13 5.12 45.34 27.35
CA ASP A 13 3.90 44.52 27.43
C ASP A 13 3.41 44.10 26.02
N THR A 14 3.38 45.05 25.08
CA THR A 14 3.07 44.78 23.66
C THR A 14 4.07 43.80 23.04
N LEU A 15 5.38 43.97 23.29
CA LEU A 15 6.42 43.07 22.79
C LEU A 15 6.29 41.64 23.38
N ALA A 16 5.91 41.52 24.65
CA ALA A 16 5.63 40.21 25.27
C ALA A 16 4.40 39.53 24.63
N GLN A 17 3.37 40.32 24.31
CA GLN A 17 2.16 39.84 23.65
C GLN A 17 2.42 39.41 22.19
N ASP A 18 3.22 40.16 21.44
CA ASP A 18 3.69 39.78 20.10
C ASP A 18 4.49 38.46 20.14
N ILE A 19 5.42 38.32 21.07
CA ILE A 19 6.22 37.08 21.26
C ILE A 19 5.33 35.89 21.59
N ALA A 20 4.32 36.06 22.46
CA ALA A 20 3.34 35.01 22.76
C ALA A 20 2.54 34.60 21.51
N SER A 21 2.11 35.56 20.70
CA SER A 21 1.39 35.28 19.44
C SER A 21 2.24 34.52 18.42
N LEU A 22 3.55 34.79 18.37
CA LEU A 22 4.49 34.09 17.49
C LEU A 22 4.75 32.64 17.94
N ASP A 23 4.80 32.38 19.25
CA ASP A 23 4.94 31.00 19.75
C ASP A 23 3.65 30.18 19.56
N GLU A 24 2.48 30.81 19.71
CA GLU A 24 1.19 30.19 19.38
C GLU A 24 1.08 29.90 17.87
N PHE A 25 1.51 30.82 17.01
CA PHE A 25 1.55 30.63 15.55
C PHE A 25 2.53 29.51 15.15
N LYS A 26 3.72 29.46 15.77
CA LYS A 26 4.70 28.38 15.62
C LYS A 26 4.13 27.03 16.05
N THR A 27 3.37 26.99 17.14
CA THR A 27 2.70 25.77 17.63
C THR A 27 1.66 25.29 16.61
N ARG A 28 0.76 26.16 16.15
CA ARG A 28 -0.23 25.84 15.09
C ARG A 28 0.41 25.38 13.78
N LEU A 29 1.55 25.96 13.41
CA LEU A 29 2.31 25.51 12.23
C LEU A 29 2.90 24.11 12.44
N SER A 30 3.45 23.81 13.62
CA SER A 30 3.99 22.49 13.95
C SER A 30 2.90 21.41 13.95
N GLU A 31 1.71 21.70 14.51
CA GLU A 31 0.55 20.81 14.47
C GLU A 31 0.11 20.54 13.03
N THR A 32 0.06 21.58 12.19
CA THR A 32 -0.28 21.46 10.77
C THR A 32 0.73 20.60 10.01
N VAL A 33 2.02 20.76 10.28
CA VAL A 33 3.09 19.94 9.67
C VAL A 33 3.00 18.48 10.12
N GLN A 34 2.69 18.22 11.39
CA GLN A 34 2.48 16.86 11.89
C GLN A 34 1.26 16.20 11.23
N PHE A 35 0.12 16.89 11.16
CA PHE A 35 -1.08 16.39 10.48
C PHE A 35 -0.82 16.07 9.00
N LEU A 36 -0.10 16.94 8.28
CA LEU A 36 0.27 16.70 6.88
C LEU A 36 1.27 15.55 6.72
N LEU A 37 2.21 15.37 7.65
CA LEU A 37 3.12 14.23 7.68
C LEU A 37 2.35 12.92 7.87
N ASP A 38 1.48 12.84 8.88
CA ASP A 38 0.67 11.65 9.17
C ASP A 38 -0.27 11.30 8.02
N ALA A 39 -0.93 12.30 7.41
CA ALA A 39 -1.75 12.11 6.22
C ALA A 39 -0.93 11.60 5.03
N THR A 40 0.28 12.13 4.81
CA THR A 40 1.18 11.69 3.73
C THR A 40 1.68 10.26 3.96
N LEU A 41 2.05 9.90 5.18
CA LEU A 41 2.44 8.54 5.55
C LEU A 41 1.26 7.55 5.40
N GLY A 42 0.04 7.98 5.76
CA GLY A 42 -1.19 7.22 5.52
C GLY A 42 -1.44 6.94 4.04
N LEU A 43 -1.30 7.95 3.18
CA LEU A 43 -1.43 7.80 1.72
C LEU A 43 -0.33 6.88 1.14
N ILE A 44 0.91 7.01 1.57
CA ILE A 44 2.02 6.12 1.16
C ILE A 44 1.72 4.67 1.55
N ASN A 45 1.17 4.42 2.73
CA ASN A 45 0.81 3.07 3.19
C ASN A 45 -0.35 2.48 2.36
N ILE A 46 -1.36 3.29 2.01
CA ILE A 46 -2.44 2.87 1.10
C ILE A 46 -1.88 2.48 -0.28
N GLU A 47 -0.96 3.27 -0.84
CA GLU A 47 -0.35 3.00 -2.14
C GLU A 47 0.57 1.76 -2.13
N GLN A 48 1.34 1.57 -1.05
CA GLN A 48 2.14 0.35 -0.85
C GLN A 48 1.28 -0.91 -0.72
N ASN A 49 0.14 -0.82 -0.04
CA ASN A 49 -0.83 -1.91 0.07
C ASN A 49 -1.46 -2.25 -1.30
N ASN A 50 -1.72 -1.23 -2.14
CA ASN A 50 -2.11 -1.41 -3.54
C ASN A 50 -1.06 -2.18 -4.34
N ALA A 51 0.21 -1.76 -4.30
CA ALA A 51 1.31 -2.43 -4.98
C ALA A 51 1.53 -3.88 -4.49
N PHE A 52 1.48 -4.12 -3.18
CA PHE A 52 1.63 -5.47 -2.60
C PHE A 52 0.48 -6.40 -3.00
N ARG A 53 -0.77 -5.88 -3.04
CA ARG A 53 -1.93 -6.65 -3.52
C ARG A 53 -1.80 -7.00 -5.00
N VAL A 54 -1.24 -6.13 -5.85
CA VAL A 54 -0.92 -6.43 -7.27
C VAL A 54 0.12 -7.55 -7.40
N LEU A 55 1.23 -7.50 -6.66
CA LEU A 55 2.23 -8.58 -6.66
C LEU A 55 1.65 -9.91 -6.16
N THR A 56 0.75 -9.85 -5.17
CA THR A 56 0.01 -11.01 -4.66
C THR A 56 -0.94 -11.59 -5.72
N VAL A 57 -1.63 -10.75 -6.51
CA VAL A 57 -2.44 -11.21 -7.68
C VAL A 57 -1.58 -12.04 -8.62
N VAL A 58 -0.48 -11.46 -9.10
CA VAL A 58 0.39 -12.09 -10.11
C VAL A 58 0.98 -13.40 -9.59
N SER A 59 1.34 -13.45 -8.30
CA SER A 59 1.84 -14.67 -7.66
C SER A 59 0.76 -15.77 -7.58
N VAL A 60 -0.45 -15.44 -7.11
CA VAL A 60 -1.55 -16.41 -6.98
C VAL A 60 -2.06 -16.90 -8.35
N VAL A 61 -2.00 -16.06 -9.39
CA VAL A 61 -2.32 -16.46 -10.77
C VAL A 61 -1.19 -17.32 -11.39
N GLY A 62 0.08 -16.92 -11.22
CA GLY A 62 1.21 -17.48 -11.97
C GLY A 62 1.89 -18.68 -11.33
N VAL A 63 1.88 -18.82 -10.00
CA VAL A 63 2.54 -19.93 -9.30
C VAL A 63 1.89 -21.29 -9.61
N PRO A 64 0.57 -21.50 -9.46
CA PRO A 64 0.01 -22.83 -9.69
C PRO A 64 0.11 -23.34 -11.14
N PRO A 65 -0.04 -22.54 -12.23
CA PRO A 65 0.28 -22.97 -13.58
C PRO A 65 1.76 -23.33 -13.75
N THR A 66 2.68 -22.58 -13.10
CA THR A 66 4.12 -22.87 -13.14
C THR A 66 4.43 -24.19 -12.44
N LEU A 67 3.81 -24.47 -11.28
CA LEU A 67 3.98 -25.74 -10.56
C LEU A 67 3.45 -26.93 -11.38
N VAL A 68 2.28 -26.79 -12.01
CA VAL A 68 1.73 -27.83 -12.92
C VAL A 68 2.65 -28.03 -14.12
N ALA A 69 3.14 -26.96 -14.75
CA ALA A 69 4.10 -27.03 -15.86
C ALA A 69 5.42 -27.70 -15.45
N SER A 70 5.94 -27.45 -14.24
CA SER A 70 7.14 -28.11 -13.71
C SER A 70 6.90 -29.60 -13.44
N LEU A 71 5.79 -29.97 -12.80
CA LEU A 71 5.44 -31.36 -12.48
C LEU A 71 5.27 -32.21 -13.75
N TYR A 72 4.52 -31.73 -14.73
CA TYR A 72 4.31 -32.44 -15.99
C TYR A 72 5.57 -32.42 -16.86
N GLY A 73 6.24 -31.26 -16.97
CA GLY A 73 7.43 -31.07 -17.79
C GLY A 73 8.62 -31.97 -17.39
N MET A 74 8.75 -32.32 -16.11
CA MET A 74 9.78 -33.27 -15.66
C MET A 74 9.33 -34.74 -15.71
N ASN A 75 8.04 -35.06 -15.70
CA ASN A 75 7.55 -36.42 -15.44
C ASN A 75 6.72 -37.06 -16.59
N PHE A 76 6.62 -36.39 -17.75
CA PHE A 76 6.00 -36.90 -18.99
C PHE A 76 6.49 -38.28 -19.47
N LYS A 77 7.59 -38.81 -18.90
CA LYS A 77 8.22 -40.08 -19.28
C LYS A 77 7.82 -41.26 -18.38
N HIS A 78 7.22 -41.05 -17.21
CA HIS A 78 7.05 -42.08 -16.16
C HIS A 78 5.71 -42.06 -15.39
N MET A 79 4.65 -41.45 -15.94
CA MET A 79 3.29 -41.51 -15.36
C MET A 79 2.47 -42.70 -15.91
N PRO A 80 1.96 -43.61 -15.05
CA PRO A 80 1.07 -44.70 -15.48
C PRO A 80 -0.34 -44.23 -15.86
N GLU A 81 -0.75 -43.01 -15.49
CA GLU A 81 -2.04 -42.43 -15.91
C GLU A 81 -2.13 -42.17 -17.44
N LEU A 82 -1.05 -42.38 -18.20
CA LEU A 82 -1.03 -42.24 -19.65
C LEU A 82 -1.86 -43.31 -20.39
N ASP A 83 -2.19 -44.45 -19.74
CA ASP A 83 -3.16 -45.42 -20.26
C ASP A 83 -4.59 -44.85 -20.30
N TRP A 84 -4.87 -43.75 -19.60
CA TRP A 84 -6.17 -43.08 -19.68
C TRP A 84 -6.12 -41.93 -20.69
N ALA A 85 -6.85 -42.07 -21.80
CA ALA A 85 -6.88 -41.13 -22.93
C ALA A 85 -7.24 -39.66 -22.59
N TYR A 86 -7.64 -39.37 -21.35
CA TYR A 86 -7.99 -38.03 -20.87
C TYR A 86 -6.93 -37.37 -19.96
N GLY A 87 -5.81 -38.02 -19.64
CA GLY A 87 -4.76 -37.43 -18.78
C GLY A 87 -4.19 -36.12 -19.33
N TYR A 88 -3.88 -36.07 -20.63
CA TYR A 88 -3.37 -34.88 -21.30
C TYR A 88 -4.35 -33.69 -21.29
N PRO A 89 -5.63 -33.83 -21.74
CA PRO A 89 -6.59 -32.74 -21.63
C PRO A 89 -6.96 -32.39 -20.17
N TYR A 90 -6.84 -33.30 -19.20
CA TYR A 90 -7.06 -32.98 -17.79
C TYR A 90 -5.94 -32.07 -17.21
N GLY A 91 -4.68 -32.32 -17.56
CA GLY A 91 -3.57 -31.41 -17.21
C GLY A 91 -3.74 -30.02 -17.83
N LEU A 92 -4.16 -29.95 -19.10
CA LEU A 92 -4.53 -28.71 -19.80
C LEU A 92 -5.72 -27.99 -19.14
N ALA A 93 -6.74 -28.73 -18.72
CA ALA A 93 -7.89 -28.19 -17.98
C ALA A 93 -7.45 -27.64 -16.61
N LEU A 94 -6.55 -28.30 -15.90
CA LEU A 94 -5.98 -27.81 -14.63
C LEU A 94 -5.23 -26.47 -14.81
N ILE A 95 -4.41 -26.35 -15.86
CA ILE A 95 -3.73 -25.09 -16.20
C ILE A 95 -4.75 -23.98 -16.54
N ALA A 96 -5.75 -24.29 -17.36
CA ALA A 96 -6.80 -23.34 -17.74
C ALA A 96 -7.64 -22.87 -16.54
N ILE A 97 -8.10 -23.81 -15.71
CA ILE A 97 -8.83 -23.53 -14.45
C ILE A 97 -7.95 -22.68 -13.52
N SER A 98 -6.66 -22.99 -13.40
CA SER A 98 -5.73 -22.24 -12.56
C SER A 98 -5.48 -20.80 -13.02
N ALA A 99 -5.67 -20.49 -14.31
CA ALA A 99 -5.66 -19.11 -14.80
C ALA A 99 -7.03 -18.43 -14.64
N ILE A 100 -8.12 -19.16 -14.91
CA ILE A 100 -9.49 -18.62 -14.93
C ILE A 100 -10.05 -18.36 -13.52
N VAL A 101 -9.80 -19.24 -12.56
CA VAL A 101 -10.29 -19.11 -11.17
C VAL A 101 -9.85 -17.79 -10.53
N PRO A 102 -8.55 -17.40 -10.50
CA PRO A 102 -8.16 -16.12 -9.93
C PRO A 102 -8.63 -14.93 -10.78
N LEU A 103 -8.68 -15.03 -12.12
CA LEU A 103 -9.27 -13.96 -12.96
C LEU A 103 -10.75 -13.69 -12.60
N LEU A 104 -11.55 -14.74 -12.40
CA LEU A 104 -12.93 -14.63 -11.95
C LEU A 104 -13.02 -14.09 -10.52
N TYR A 105 -12.12 -14.50 -9.62
CA TYR A 105 -12.06 -13.96 -8.26
C TYR A 105 -11.76 -12.46 -8.24
N PHE A 106 -10.82 -11.98 -9.06
CA PHE A 106 -10.49 -10.54 -9.14
C PHE A 106 -11.62 -9.72 -9.76
N LYS A 107 -12.30 -10.23 -10.79
CA LYS A 107 -13.51 -9.61 -11.34
C LYS A 107 -14.65 -9.56 -10.30
N ALA A 108 -14.89 -10.65 -9.57
CA ALA A 108 -15.94 -10.73 -8.55
C ALA A 108 -15.67 -9.81 -7.34
N LYS A 109 -14.40 -9.46 -7.07
CA LYS A 109 -13.99 -8.62 -5.94
C LYS A 109 -13.90 -7.13 -6.28
N GLY A 110 -14.28 -6.71 -7.49
CA GLY A 110 -14.30 -5.30 -7.90
C GLY A 110 -12.92 -4.65 -7.97
N TRP A 111 -11.88 -5.41 -8.36
CA TRP A 111 -10.51 -4.91 -8.59
C TRP A 111 -10.23 -4.67 -10.09
N LEU A 112 -11.26 -4.24 -10.82
CA LEU A 112 -11.26 -3.86 -12.23
C LEU A 112 -12.44 -2.93 -12.51
#